data_AF-A0A1F9NFM7-F1
#
_entry.id   AF-A0A1F9NFM7-F1
#
_cell.length_a   1.000
_cell.length_b   1.000
_cell.length_c   1.000
_cell.angle_alpha   90.00
_cell.angle_beta   90.00
_cell.angle_gamma   90.00
#
_symmetry.space_group_name_H-M   'P 1'
#
loop_
_entity.id
_entity.type
_entity.pdbx_description
1 polymer ?
#
loop_
_entity_poly.entity_id
_entity_poly.type
_entity_poly.pdbx_seq_one_letter_code
_entity_poly.pdbx_strand_id
1 'polypeptide(L)' 'MITNTMDKNTPRSECPDPTQSMTIELPCAMIERVQKLADEKNTTLSNILIEALDSFLRKQG' A
#
# COMPACT_ATOMS: atom_id res chain seq x y z
N MET A 1 0.03 17.24 -36.63
CA MET A 1 -0.46 16.18 -35.72
C MET A 1 0.71 15.26 -35.45
N ILE A 2 1.25 15.25 -34.23
CA ILE A 2 2.29 14.30 -33.85
C ILE A 2 1.57 13.12 -33.20
N THR A 3 1.57 11.99 -33.88
CA THR A 3 1.12 10.71 -33.33
C THR A 3 2.28 10.11 -32.54
N ASN A 4 2.19 10.11 -31.20
CA ASN A 4 3.08 9.30 -30.39
C ASN A 4 2.57 7.86 -30.43
N THR A 5 3.29 7.00 -31.14
CA THR A 5 3.14 5.55 -31.06
C THR A 5 3.66 5.08 -29.71
N MET A 6 2.79 4.48 -28.90
CA MET A 6 3.17 3.77 -27.69
C MET A 6 4.03 2.57 -28.06
N ASP A 7 5.30 2.63 -27.71
CA ASP A 7 6.26 1.55 -27.86
C ASP A 7 5.87 0.39 -26.92
N LYS A 8 5.84 -0.82 -27.48
CA LYS A 8 5.27 -2.03 -26.85
C LYS A 8 6.33 -2.78 -26.05
N ASN A 9 7.20 -2.06 -25.33
CA ASN A 9 8.25 -2.70 -24.52
C ASN A 9 8.77 -1.86 -23.34
N THR A 10 7.93 -1.03 -22.75
CA THR A 10 8.22 -0.47 -21.43
C THR A 10 7.58 -1.41 -20.39
N PRO A 11 8.33 -2.03 -19.46
CA PRO A 11 7.70 -2.65 -18.30
C PRO A 11 6.87 -1.56 -17.67
N ARG A 12 5.54 -1.73 -17.72
CA ARG A 12 4.56 -0.73 -17.30
C ARG A 12 4.94 -0.40 -15.86
N SER A 13 5.53 0.77 -15.62
CA SER A 13 5.88 1.17 -14.26
C SER A 13 4.58 1.13 -13.47
N GLU A 14 4.44 0.14 -12.58
CA GLU A 14 3.13 -0.29 -12.06
C GLU A 14 2.44 0.80 -11.21
N CYS A 15 3.13 1.90 -10.94
CA CYS A 15 2.55 3.12 -10.40
C CYS A 15 3.14 4.34 -11.13
N PRO A 16 2.35 5.13 -11.90
CA PRO A 16 2.81 6.38 -12.50
C PRO A 16 3.04 7.49 -11.44
N ASP A 17 2.40 7.35 -10.27
CA ASP A 17 2.64 8.14 -9.06
C ASP A 17 3.14 7.19 -7.96
N PRO A 18 4.30 7.43 -7.32
CA PRO A 18 4.82 6.59 -6.25
C PRO A 18 3.88 6.50 -5.04
N THR A 19 2.90 7.40 -4.90
CA THR A 19 1.92 7.39 -3.82
C THR A 19 0.51 7.25 -4.39
N GLN A 20 -0.20 6.19 -4.00
CA GLN A 20 -1.63 6.05 -4.26
C GLN A 20 -2.39 5.92 -2.95
N SER A 21 -3.55 6.56 -2.89
CA SER A 21 -4.47 6.43 -1.76
C SER A 21 -5.51 5.35 -2.05
N MET A 22 -5.80 4.52 -1.05
CA MET A 22 -6.91 3.59 -1.09
C MET A 22 -7.68 3.63 0.23
N THR A 23 -9.00 3.42 0.16
CA THR A 23 -9.84 3.23 1.35
C THR A 23 -10.12 1.74 1.52
N ILE A 24 -9.90 1.23 2.74
CA ILE A 24 -10.22 -0.15 3.10
C ILE A 24 -11.17 -0.16 4.28
N GLU A 25 -12.23 -0.97 4.17
CA GLU A 25 -13.15 -1.24 5.28
C GLU A 25 -12.66 -2.47 6.03
N LEU A 26 -12.44 -2.34 7.33
CA LEU A 26 -11.97 -3.42 8.19
C LEU A 26 -12.96 -3.65 9.35
N PRO A 27 -13.05 -4.88 9.89
CA PRO A 27 -13.83 -5.12 11.09
C PRO A 27 -13.39 -4.21 12.25
N CYS A 28 -14.35 -3.70 13.03
CA CYS A 28 -14.08 -2.77 14.14
C CYS A 28 -12.98 -3.29 15.10
N ALA A 29 -13.09 -4.55 15.53
CA ALA A 29 -12.10 -5.18 16.41
C ALA A 29 -10.68 -5.24 15.80
N MET A 30 -10.57 -5.21 14.47
CA MET A 30 -9.28 -5.16 13.79
C MET A 30 -8.71 -3.75 13.79
N ILE A 31 -9.54 -2.72 13.55
CA ILE A 31 -9.15 -1.31 13.68
C ILE A 31 -8.63 -1.04 15.10
N GLU A 32 -9.33 -1.50 16.14
CA GLU A 32 -8.92 -1.33 17.54
C GLU A 32 -7.55 -1.96 17.82
N ARG A 33 -7.30 -3.17 17.31
CA ARG A 33 -6.01 -3.86 17.48
C ARG A 33 -4.86 -3.13 16.79
N VAL A 34 -5.08 -2.68 15.55
CA VAL A 34 -4.07 -1.95 14.79
C VAL A 34 -3.77 -0.60 15.44
N GLN A 35 -4.80 0.12 15.90
CA GLN A 35 -4.63 1.39 16.59
C GLN A 35 -3.84 1.22 17.89
N LYS A 36 -4.22 0.23 18.73
CA LYS A 36 -3.50 -0.06 19.97
C LYS A 36 -2.02 -0.34 19.72
N LEU A 37 -1.70 -1.13 18.69
CA LEU A 37 -0.31 -1.44 18.34
C LEU A 37 0.45 -0.20 17.83
N ALA A 38 -0.23 0.68 17.10
CA ALA A 38 0.36 1.94 16.65
C ALA A 38 0.72 2.84 17.85
N ASP A 39 -0.18 2.93 18.84
CA ASP A 39 0.02 3.70 20.07
C ASP A 39 1.20 3.12 20.88
N GLU A 40 1.24 1.80 21.08
CA GLU A 40 2.34 1.11 21.79
C GLU A 40 3.71 1.34 21.13
N LYS A 41 3.73 1.46 19.80
CA LYS A 41 4.95 1.66 19.01
C LYS A 41 5.27 3.13 18.74
N ASN A 42 4.47 4.08 19.23
CA ASN A 42 4.58 5.51 18.92
C ASN A 42 4.67 5.79 17.41
N THR A 43 3.80 5.12 16.63
CA THR A 43 3.74 5.24 15.16
C THR A 43 2.30 5.46 14.70
N THR A 44 2.07 5.54 13.39
CA THR A 44 0.72 5.73 12.82
C THR A 44 0.07 4.39 12.48
N LEU A 45 -1.26 4.38 12.47
CA LEU A 45 -2.05 3.23 11.98
C LEU A 45 -1.64 2.82 10.56
N SER A 46 -1.42 3.79 9.68
CA SER A 46 -0.97 3.55 8.31
C SER A 46 0.39 2.84 8.25
N ASN A 47 1.35 3.22 9.10
CA ASN A 47 2.65 2.56 9.15
C ASN A 47 2.52 1.09 9.56
N ILE A 48 1.70 0.80 10.58
CA ILE A 48 1.42 -0.59 10.98
C ILE A 48 0.81 -1.39 9.83
N LEU A 49 -0.16 -0.81 9.10
CA LEU A 49 -0.78 -1.48 7.95
C LEU A 49 0.21 -1.72 6.81
N ILE A 50 1.06 -0.73 6.49
CA ILE A 50 2.10 -0.86 5.46
C ILE A 50 3.09 -1.96 5.83
N GLU A 51 3.59 -1.98 7.07
CA GLU A 51 4.51 -3.02 7.55
C GLU A 51 3.88 -4.41 7.52
N ALA A 52 2.62 -4.53 7.92
CA ALA A 52 1.89 -5.81 7.90
C ALA A 52 1.68 -6.31 6.46
N LEU A 53 1.30 -5.44 5.54
CA LEU A 53 1.12 -5.77 4.12
C LEU A 53 2.45 -6.15 3.46
N ASP A 54 3.52 -5.37 3.67
CA ASP A 54 4.86 -5.69 3.13
C ASP A 54 5.37 -7.02 3.68
N SER A 55 5.23 -7.26 4.99
CA SER A 55 5.61 -8.54 5.63
C SER A 55 4.82 -9.73 5.08
N PHE A 56 3.51 -9.57 4.87
CA PHE A 56 2.66 -10.60 4.30
C PHE A 56 3.07 -10.91 2.85
N LEU A 57 3.20 -9.89 2.01
CA LEU A 57 3.53 -10.06 0.59
C LEU A 57 4.91 -10.69 0.38
N ARG A 58 5.92 -10.30 1.17
CA ARG A 58 7.26 -10.89 1.13
C ARG A 58 7.32 -12.37 1.53
N LYS A 59 6.35 -12.85 2.31
CA LYS A 59 6.26 -14.28 2.68
C LYS A 59 5.56 -15.12 1.61
N GLN A 60 4.81 -14.47 0.73
CA GLN A 60 4.05 -15.13 -0.34
C GLN A 60 4.83 -15.21 -1.66
N GLY A 61 5.91 -14.44 -1.82
CA GLY A 61 6.85 -14.50 -2.94
C GLY A 61 8.08 -15.33 -2.60
#